data_AF-A0A3D0ZQT6-F1
#
_entry.id   AF-A0A3D0ZQT6-F1
#
_cell.length_a   1.000
_cell.length_b   1.000
_cell.length_c   1.000
_cell.angle_alpha   90.00
_cell.angle_beta   90.00
_cell.angle_gamma   90.00
#
_symmetry.space_group_name_H-M   'P 1'
#
loop_
_entity.id
_entity.type
_entity.pdbx_description
1 polymer ?
#
loop_
_entity_poly.entity_id
_entity_poly.type
_entity_poly.pdbx_seq_one_letter_code
_entity_poly.pdbx_strand_id
1 'polypeptide(L)'
;DTSSASDARYDYDEDAWGMLLVKHKKDVVKFHGHNLAANKEYTLKYDGAEIGKATSNDEGNLKITGSFTVSWEDYDVKKFTLSAGGEKDLESRLIGLRGAENED
;
A
#
# COMPACT_ATOMS: atom_id res chain seq x y z
N ASP A 1 -35.11 25.01 -7.11
CA ASP A 1 -35.09 23.82 -7.97
C ASP A 1 -33.66 23.35 -8.18
N THR A 2 -33.36 22.19 -7.59
CA THR A 2 -32.25 21.24 -7.84
C THR A 2 -30.84 21.82 -8.08
N SER A 3 -30.05 22.00 -7.03
CA SER A 3 -29.10 20.98 -6.50
C SER A 3 -27.91 20.71 -7.43
N SER A 4 -26.96 21.65 -7.47
CA SER A 4 -25.58 21.35 -7.86
C SER A 4 -24.82 20.94 -6.59
N ALA A 5 -25.14 19.76 -6.06
CA ALA A 5 -24.35 19.16 -5.01
C ALA A 5 -23.02 18.77 -5.66
N SER A 6 -21.95 19.46 -5.28
CA SER A 6 -20.57 19.08 -5.58
C SER A 6 -20.31 17.72 -4.94
N ASP A 7 -20.72 16.67 -5.66
CA ASP A 7 -20.34 15.29 -5.44
C ASP A 7 -18.84 15.25 -5.75
N ALA A 8 -18.02 15.53 -4.75
CA ALA A 8 -16.61 15.25 -4.77
C ALA A 8 -16.46 13.72 -4.85
N ARG A 9 -16.74 13.18 -6.04
CA ARG A 9 -16.27 11.86 -6.43
C ARG A 9 -14.77 11.98 -6.31
N TYR A 10 -14.23 11.27 -5.33
CA TYR A 10 -12.84 10.88 -5.41
C TYR A 10 -12.70 10.25 -6.79
N ASP A 11 -12.08 10.96 -7.73
CA ASP A 11 -11.51 10.37 -8.94
C ASP A 11 -10.65 9.23 -8.40
N TYR A 12 -11.20 8.02 -8.45
CA TYR A 12 -10.41 6.82 -8.32
C TYR A 12 -9.51 6.88 -9.54
N ASP A 13 -8.28 7.38 -9.36
CA ASP A 13 -7.22 7.36 -10.35
C ASP A 13 -7.31 6.02 -11.11
N GLU A 14 -7.57 6.07 -12.42
CA GLU A 14 -7.61 4.88 -13.30
C GLU A 14 -6.24 4.19 -13.42
N ASP A 15 -5.25 4.72 -12.74
CA ASP A 15 -3.91 4.17 -12.65
C ASP A 15 -3.71 3.39 -11.32
N ALA A 16 -2.89 2.35 -11.37
CA ALA A 16 -2.50 1.56 -10.19
C ALA A 16 -2.03 2.44 -9.03
N TRP A 17 -2.55 2.22 -7.82
CA TRP A 17 -2.10 2.94 -6.62
C TRP A 17 -2.08 2.03 -5.39
N GLY A 18 -1.35 2.48 -4.37
CA GLY A 18 -1.16 1.71 -3.15
C GLY A 18 -1.10 2.59 -1.91
N MET A 19 -1.83 2.21 -0.88
CA MET A 19 -1.79 2.83 0.43
C MET A 19 -1.08 1.92 1.42
N LEU A 20 -0.05 2.46 2.07
CA LEU A 20 0.73 1.78 3.09
C LEU A 20 0.37 2.34 4.47
N LEU A 21 -0.08 1.45 5.36
CA LEU A 21 -0.31 1.72 6.77
C LEU A 21 0.73 1.00 7.60
N VAL A 22 1.57 1.75 8.30
CA VAL A 22 2.61 1.21 9.19
C VAL A 22 2.18 1.37 10.64
N LYS A 23 2.12 0.25 11.38
CA LYS A 23 1.85 0.21 12.83
C LYS A 23 3.10 -0.21 13.60
N HIS A 24 3.87 0.78 14.05
CA HIS A 24 5.17 0.61 14.70
C HIS A 24 5.12 -0.18 16.02
N LYS A 25 4.09 0.01 16.87
CA LYS A 25 3.99 -0.68 18.18
C LYS A 25 3.92 -2.22 18.05
N LYS A 26 3.63 -2.73 16.85
CA LYS A 26 3.51 -4.17 16.57
C LYS A 26 4.49 -4.63 15.48
N ASP A 27 5.33 -3.75 14.94
CA ASP A 27 6.18 -4.06 13.77
C ASP A 27 5.37 -4.63 12.59
N VAL A 28 4.12 -4.17 12.45
CA VAL A 28 3.16 -4.65 11.44
C VAL A 28 2.97 -3.58 10.39
N VAL A 29 2.99 -4.00 9.13
CA VAL A 29 2.59 -3.18 7.99
C VAL A 29 1.37 -3.77 7.32
N LYS A 30 0.44 -2.92 6.93
CA LYS A 30 -0.72 -3.26 6.11
C LYS A 30 -0.66 -2.45 4.84
N PHE A 31 -0.63 -3.14 3.73
CA PHE A 31 -0.64 -2.55 2.41
C PHE A 31 -1.95 -2.85 1.72
N HIS A 32 -2.58 -1.82 1.16
CA HIS A 32 -3.76 -1.94 0.33
C HIS A 32 -3.43 -1.42 -1.07
N GLY A 33 -3.40 -2.33 -2.03
CA GLY A 33 -3.25 -2.01 -3.44
C GLY A 33 -4.60 -1.96 -4.12
N HIS A 34 -4.76 -1.03 -5.05
CA HIS A 34 -5.94 -0.88 -5.88
C HIS A 34 -5.53 -0.72 -7.34
N ASN A 35 -6.39 -1.20 -8.23
CA ASN A 35 -6.20 -1.07 -9.67
C ASN A 35 -4.88 -1.68 -10.19
N LEU A 36 -4.46 -2.77 -9.55
CA LEU A 36 -3.32 -3.59 -9.92
C LEU A 36 -3.69 -4.61 -11.00
N ALA A 37 -2.70 -5.24 -11.63
CA ALA A 37 -2.99 -6.35 -12.53
C ALA A 37 -3.70 -7.47 -11.75
N ALA A 38 -4.87 -7.90 -12.23
CA ALA A 38 -5.70 -8.90 -11.58
C ALA A 38 -5.02 -10.28 -11.54
N ASN A 39 -5.30 -11.06 -10.48
CA ASN A 39 -4.79 -12.42 -10.29
C ASN A 39 -3.24 -12.52 -10.36
N LYS A 40 -2.54 -11.49 -9.88
CA LYS A 40 -1.08 -11.44 -9.83
C LYS A 40 -0.58 -11.47 -8.41
N GLU A 41 0.48 -12.23 -8.17
CA GLU A 41 1.17 -12.23 -6.88
C GLU A 41 2.07 -11.00 -6.78
N TYR A 42 1.81 -10.20 -5.76
CA TYR A 42 2.62 -9.04 -5.39
C TYR A 42 3.37 -9.35 -4.09
N THR A 43 4.65 -9.00 -4.10
CA THR A 43 5.54 -9.09 -2.94
C THR A 43 5.85 -7.69 -2.46
N LEU A 44 5.48 -7.41 -1.21
CA LEU A 44 5.87 -6.20 -0.48
C LEU A 44 7.23 -6.43 0.14
N LYS A 45 8.15 -5.51 -0.12
CA LYS A 45 9.51 -5.53 0.40
C LYS A 45 9.80 -4.22 1.14
N TYR A 46 10.68 -4.30 2.13
CA TYR A 46 11.29 -3.16 2.80
C TYR A 46 12.81 -3.29 2.69
N ASP A 47 13.47 -2.29 2.10
CA ASP A 47 14.92 -2.28 1.90
C ASP A 47 15.42 -3.51 1.12
N GLY A 48 14.60 -3.99 0.17
CA GLY A 48 14.84 -5.20 -0.62
C GLY A 48 14.48 -6.52 0.08
N ALA A 49 14.23 -6.53 1.39
CA ALA A 49 13.80 -7.72 2.12
C ALA A 49 12.28 -7.93 1.98
N GLU A 50 11.84 -9.15 1.69
CA GLU A 50 10.42 -9.51 1.69
C GLU A 50 9.84 -9.42 3.09
N ILE A 51 8.75 -8.67 3.24
CA ILE A 51 8.03 -8.49 4.51
C ILE A 51 6.61 -9.03 4.44
N GLY A 52 6.10 -9.28 3.23
CA GLY A 52 4.80 -9.89 3.00
C GLY A 52 4.47 -10.06 1.53
N LYS A 53 3.48 -10.90 1.23
CA LYS A 53 3.00 -11.14 -0.13
C LYS A 53 1.51 -11.41 -0.14
N ALA A 54 0.85 -11.09 -1.25
CA ALA A 54 -0.52 -11.53 -1.51
C ALA A 54 -0.82 -11.45 -3.01
N THR A 55 -1.89 -12.13 -3.41
CA THR A 55 -2.40 -12.11 -4.78
C THR A 55 -3.52 -11.08 -4.90
N SER A 56 -3.49 -10.25 -5.94
CA SER A 56 -4.61 -9.35 -6.27
C SER A 56 -5.84 -10.15 -6.70
N ASN A 57 -7.03 -9.64 -6.40
CA ASN A 57 -8.29 -10.23 -6.85
C ASN A 57 -8.59 -9.86 -8.32
N ASP A 58 -9.76 -10.30 -8.82
CA ASP A 58 -10.23 -10.01 -10.19
C ASP A 58 -10.42 -8.51 -10.47
N GLU A 59 -10.58 -7.69 -9.44
CA GLU A 59 -10.74 -6.24 -9.53
C GLU A 59 -9.41 -5.49 -9.40
N GLY A 60 -8.28 -6.20 -9.30
CA GLY A 60 -6.97 -5.57 -9.08
C GLY A 60 -6.77 -5.03 -7.67
N ASN A 61 -7.61 -5.45 -6.72
CA ASN A 61 -7.50 -5.09 -5.31
C ASN A 61 -6.64 -6.11 -4.56
N LEU A 62 -5.82 -5.63 -3.65
CA LEU A 62 -4.79 -6.39 -2.97
C LEU A 62 -4.70 -5.95 -1.51
N LYS A 63 -4.57 -6.91 -0.59
CA LYS A 63 -4.25 -6.62 0.82
C LYS A 63 -3.08 -7.47 1.25
N ILE A 64 -1.97 -6.84 1.63
CA ILE A 64 -0.81 -7.52 2.21
C ILE A 64 -0.73 -7.11 3.67
N THR A 65 -0.60 -8.10 4.55
CA THR A 65 -0.17 -7.86 5.93
C THR A 65 1.22 -8.46 6.07
N GLY A 66 2.17 -7.62 6.46
CA GLY A 66 3.56 -7.99 6.63
C GLY A 66 4.07 -7.59 8.00
N SER A 67 5.25 -8.11 8.33
CA SER A 67 5.98 -7.73 9.53
C SER A 67 7.41 -7.37 9.16
N PHE A 68 7.94 -6.31 9.76
CA PHE A 68 9.28 -5.83 9.48
C PHE A 68 9.89 -5.24 10.73
N THR A 69 11.17 -5.49 10.96
CA THR A 69 11.90 -4.98 12.12
C THR A 69 12.85 -3.90 11.62
N VAL A 70 12.52 -2.63 11.88
CA VAL A 70 13.41 -1.52 11.60
C VAL A 70 13.42 -0.55 12.78
N SER A 71 14.61 -0.05 13.12
CA SER A 71 14.73 1.07 14.05
C SER A 71 14.08 2.32 13.46
N TRP A 72 13.45 3.15 14.31
CA TRP A 72 12.80 4.38 13.85
C TRP A 72 13.76 5.35 13.15
N GLU A 73 15.03 5.36 13.56
CA GLU A 73 16.09 6.18 12.94
C GLU A 73 16.43 5.72 11.51
N ASP A 74 16.19 4.45 11.19
CA ASP A 74 16.42 3.82 9.88
C ASP A 74 15.13 3.62 9.07
N TYR A 75 13.99 4.10 9.60
CA TYR A 75 12.70 4.01 8.91
C TYR A 75 12.66 4.99 7.73
N ASP A 76 12.52 4.45 6.52
CA ASP A 76 12.28 5.23 5.31
C ASP A 76 11.15 4.62 4.50
N VAL A 77 10.08 5.40 4.30
CA VAL A 77 8.92 4.98 3.50
C VAL A 77 9.30 4.67 2.05
N LYS A 78 10.36 5.30 1.53
CA LYS A 78 10.84 5.08 0.16
C LYS A 78 11.52 3.73 -0.03
N LYS A 79 11.90 3.06 1.07
CA LYS A 79 12.44 1.69 1.03
C LYS A 79 11.36 0.65 0.83
N PHE A 80 10.08 1.01 0.95
CA PHE A 80 8.99 0.10 0.59
C PHE A 80 8.88 0.00 -0.92
N THR A 81 8.94 -1.23 -1.41
CA THR A 81 8.75 -1.55 -2.82
C THR A 81 7.68 -2.62 -2.93
N LEU A 82 6.84 -2.50 -3.95
CA LEU A 82 5.88 -3.54 -4.31
C LEU A 82 6.24 -4.06 -5.69
N SER A 83 6.57 -5.33 -5.75
CA SER A 83 7.02 -6.00 -6.97
C SER A 83 6.04 -7.13 -7.31
N ALA A 84 5.58 -7.18 -8.56
CA ALA A 84 4.93 -8.36 -9.13
C ALA A 84 5.90 -9.02 -10.10
N GLY A 85 5.92 -10.35 -10.14
CA GLY A 85 6.79 -11.11 -11.04
C GLY A 85 6.62 -10.68 -12.49
N GLY A 86 7.60 -9.95 -13.03
CA GLY A 86 7.64 -9.47 -14.42
C GLY A 86 7.10 -8.06 -14.66
N GLU A 87 6.68 -7.32 -13.63
CA GLU A 87 6.24 -5.92 -13.76
C GLU A 87 7.27 -4.94 -13.17
N LYS A 88 7.27 -3.68 -13.66
CA LYS A 88 8.08 -2.60 -13.06
C LYS A 88 7.58 -2.30 -11.64
N ASP A 89 8.49 -2.11 -10.71
CA ASP A 89 8.19 -1.84 -9.30
C ASP A 89 7.27 -0.62 -9.13
N LEU A 90 6.24 -0.75 -8.29
CA LEU A 90 5.23 0.28 -8.02
C LEU A 90 5.71 1.38 -7.05
N GLU A 91 7.03 1.59 -6.96
CA GLU A 91 7.72 2.50 -6.03
C GLU A 91 7.15 3.92 -5.98
N SER A 92 6.60 4.41 -7.08
CA SER A 92 6.25 5.82 -7.27
C SER A 92 4.91 6.25 -6.67
N ARG A 93 4.08 5.32 -6.19
CA ARG A 93 2.69 5.64 -5.76
C ARG A 93 2.31 5.15 -4.38
N LEU A 94 3.26 4.62 -3.62
CA LEU A 94 3.05 4.25 -2.23
C LEU A 94 2.92 5.51 -1.38
N ILE A 95 1.69 5.97 -1.16
CA ILE A 95 1.41 7.07 -0.24
C ILE A 95 1.36 6.45 1.16
N GLY A 96 2.40 6.71 1.95
CA GLY A 96 2.45 6.30 3.35
C GLY A 96 1.51 7.15 4.20
N LEU A 97 0.47 6.55 4.75
CA LEU A 97 -0.34 7.18 5.79
C LEU A 97 0.21 6.77 7.16
N ARG A 98 0.71 7.77 7.90
CA ARG A 98 1.15 7.61 9.29
C ARG A 98 -0.06 7.44 10.20
N GLY A 99 -0.43 6.20 10.48
CA GLY A 99 -1.32 5.87 11.58
C GLY A 99 -0.57 5.91 12.91
N ALA A 100 -0.36 7.09 13.47
CA ALA A 100 -0.19 7.20 14.91
C ALA A 100 -1.59 6.95 15.50
N GLU A 101 -1.93 5.68 15.76
CA GLU A 101 -2.99 5.40 16.74
C GLU A 101 -2.43 5.85 18.10
N ASN A 102 -2.52 7.16 18.35
CA ASN A 102 -2.88 7.65 19.67
C ASN A 102 -4.30 7.13 19.91
N GLU A 103 -4.43 5.99 20.54
CA GLU A 103 -5.56 5.73 21.42
C GLU A 103 -4.99 5.05 22.66
N ASP A 104 -5.20 5.75 23.79
CA ASP A 104 -4.94 5.40 25.19
C ASP A 104 -5.05 3.91 25.56
#